data_AF-A0A011MAV2-F1
#
_entry.id   AF-A0A011MAV2-F1
#
_cell.length_a   1.000
_cell.length_b   1.000
_cell.length_c   1.000
_cell.angle_alpha   90.00
_cell.angle_beta   90.00
_cell.angle_gamma   90.00
#
_symmetry.space_group_name_H-M   'P 1'
#
loop_
_entity.id
_entity.type
_entity.pdbx_description
1 polymer ?
#
loop_
_entity_poly.entity_id
_entity_poly.type
_entity_poly.pdbx_seq_one_letter_code
_entity_poly.pdbx_strand_id
1 'polypeptide(L)'
;MFNRTFSRCNRAALAGALITAAATSAGADVVTDWNTRANDIIIEARMGTPPAVRLMAIVQTAVQDAVGEAVRVSATGAKAGEPLPAVDAAVAAANRVVLSRALPAQQNSIQSAYQAALAAIPDVAAREAGIAIGERTAAAVLAARAADGATAQESYRPQTAAGVYVPTVLPAVPQWAVRKPWLIDSPARFRPAPPPATSSDLWARDFNEVKALGGRNSARRSAEQTEIARFWEFSLPAIYHGLLRSVADVPGRDVTANARLYAVVSQAMDDALISVMDAKYHYNFWRPITAVRNGDVDGHDGTERDPSWTPLIDTPAHPEYPCAHCILAATVGTALKAELGAGAVLATSSPTGKGATRRWGSADELMREVADARIYDGVHYRNSTEVGLDMGRQIGELAAARLQQGAR
;
A
#
# COMPACT_ATOMS: atom_id res chain seq x y z
N MET A 1 -58.29 66.81 21.94
CA MET A 1 -58.43 66.54 20.50
C MET A 1 -57.30 65.60 20.07
N PHE A 2 -57.66 64.39 19.62
CA PHE A 2 -56.86 63.32 18.95
C PHE A 2 -55.43 63.07 19.47
N ASN A 3 -55.11 62.07 20.31
CA ASN A 3 -55.43 60.64 20.41
C ASN A 3 -54.78 59.75 19.32
N ARG A 4 -53.77 58.95 19.71
CA ARG A 4 -53.50 57.59 19.20
C ARG A 4 -52.65 56.80 20.22
N THR A 5 -53.34 55.95 20.96
CA THR A 5 -52.86 55.00 21.96
C THR A 5 -52.44 53.69 21.27
N PHE A 6 -51.27 53.17 21.60
CA PHE A 6 -50.81 51.84 21.20
C PHE A 6 -51.47 50.76 22.08
N SER A 7 -52.05 49.75 21.43
CA SER A 7 -52.69 48.61 22.08
C SER A 7 -51.68 47.50 22.39
N ARG A 8 -51.82 46.94 23.61
CA ARG A 8 -51.13 45.74 24.09
C ARG A 8 -51.75 44.49 23.48
N CYS A 9 -50.96 43.43 23.24
CA CYS A 9 -51.38 42.06 23.60
C CYS A 9 -50.22 41.04 23.62
N ASN A 10 -50.07 40.45 24.81
CA ASN A 10 -49.86 39.05 25.17
C ASN A 10 -48.64 38.21 24.73
N ARG A 11 -48.03 37.69 25.81
CA ARG A 11 -47.08 36.58 25.95
C ARG A 11 -47.58 35.28 25.31
N ALA A 12 -46.67 34.58 24.63
CA ALA A 12 -46.59 33.12 24.65
C ALA A 12 -45.12 32.72 24.46
N ALA A 13 -44.51 32.15 25.51
CA ALA A 13 -43.19 31.56 25.43
C ALA A 13 -43.33 30.13 24.88
N LEU A 14 -42.84 29.88 23.66
CA LEU A 14 -42.61 28.53 23.17
C LEU A 14 -41.18 28.12 23.51
N ALA A 15 -41.04 27.15 24.40
CA ALA A 15 -39.82 26.39 24.58
C ALA A 15 -39.65 25.45 23.38
N GLY A 16 -38.72 25.77 22.48
CA GLY A 16 -38.30 24.88 21.40
C GLY A 16 -37.30 23.87 21.95
N ALA A 17 -37.67 22.59 21.97
CA ALA A 17 -36.73 21.49 22.22
C ALA A 17 -35.75 21.40 21.03
N LEU A 18 -34.50 21.76 21.28
CA LEU A 18 -33.38 21.50 20.37
C LEU A 18 -33.09 19.99 20.42
N ILE A 19 -33.61 19.25 19.45
CA ILE A 19 -33.07 17.93 19.10
C ILE A 19 -31.73 18.21 18.41
N THR A 20 -30.64 18.20 19.18
CA THR A 20 -29.30 18.07 18.61
C THR A 20 -29.20 16.67 18.01
N ALA A 21 -29.52 16.54 16.73
CA ALA A 21 -29.04 15.43 15.94
C ALA A 21 -27.50 15.49 16.01
N ALA A 22 -26.91 14.57 16.77
CA ALA A 22 -25.48 14.31 16.69
C ALA A 22 -25.23 13.85 15.25
N ALA A 23 -24.76 14.77 14.41
CA ALA A 23 -24.17 14.40 13.14
C ALA A 23 -22.96 13.53 13.47
N THR A 24 -23.10 12.21 13.29
CA THR A 24 -21.96 11.32 13.18
C THR A 24 -21.20 11.77 11.95
N SER A 25 -20.21 12.65 12.13
CA SER A 25 -19.23 12.91 11.08
C SER A 25 -18.69 11.55 10.66
N ALA A 26 -18.82 11.19 9.39
CA ALA A 26 -17.98 10.16 8.79
C ALA A 26 -16.54 10.67 8.92
N GLY A 27 -15.92 10.36 10.05
CA GLY A 27 -14.68 10.94 10.54
C GLY A 27 -13.65 9.84 10.62
N ALA A 28 -12.45 10.15 10.14
CA ALA A 28 -11.28 9.29 10.30
C ALA A 28 -11.18 8.79 11.74
N ASP A 29 -10.99 7.48 11.92
CA ASP A 29 -10.66 6.92 13.22
C ASP A 29 -9.15 6.99 13.48
N VAL A 30 -8.75 6.70 14.72
CA VAL A 30 -7.35 6.75 15.14
C VAL A 30 -6.42 5.82 14.33
N VAL A 31 -6.93 4.70 13.79
CA VAL A 31 -6.15 3.78 12.94
C VAL A 31 -5.84 4.45 11.61
N THR A 32 -6.86 5.03 10.97
CA THR A 32 -6.71 5.69 9.67
C THR A 32 -5.83 6.94 9.76
N ASP A 33 -5.91 7.68 10.87
CA ASP A 33 -5.05 8.85 11.14
C ASP A 33 -3.59 8.45 11.33
N TRP A 34 -3.34 7.44 12.16
CA TRP A 34 -1.98 6.94 12.34
C TRP A 34 -1.44 6.25 11.09
N ASN A 35 -2.30 5.64 10.27
CA ASN A 35 -1.87 5.12 8.98
C ASN A 35 -1.31 6.22 8.06
N THR A 36 -2.00 7.37 7.96
CA THR A 36 -1.50 8.53 7.21
C THR A 36 -0.15 9.00 7.77
N ARG A 37 -0.05 9.19 9.10
CA ARG A 37 1.18 9.66 9.75
C ARG A 37 2.35 8.71 9.55
N ALA A 38 2.14 7.39 9.68
CA ALA A 38 3.18 6.39 9.46
C ALA A 38 3.69 6.41 8.02
N ASN A 39 2.78 6.59 7.04
CA ASN A 39 3.15 6.75 5.64
C ASN A 39 4.00 8.02 5.41
N ASP A 40 3.60 9.16 5.99
CA ASP A 40 4.36 10.42 5.86
C ASP A 40 5.78 10.28 6.43
N ILE A 41 5.93 9.65 7.59
CA ILE A 41 7.22 9.37 8.23
C ILE A 41 8.10 8.45 7.36
N ILE A 42 7.50 7.42 6.74
CA ILE A 42 8.21 6.51 5.83
C ILE A 42 8.68 7.22 4.56
N ILE A 43 7.85 8.12 4.01
CA ILE A 43 8.20 8.96 2.86
C ILE A 43 9.36 9.88 3.22
N GLU A 44 9.30 10.55 4.38
CA GLU A 44 10.36 11.42 4.91
C GLU A 44 11.68 10.64 5.08
N ALA A 45 11.61 9.38 5.50
CA ALA A 45 12.76 8.49 5.63
C ALA A 45 13.39 8.05 4.30
N ARG A 46 12.78 8.37 3.15
CA ARG A 46 13.26 8.02 1.79
C ARG A 46 13.55 6.54 1.61
N MET A 47 12.71 5.69 2.21
CA MET A 47 12.84 4.25 2.08
C MET A 47 12.56 3.77 0.65
N GLY A 48 13.21 2.68 0.24
CA GLY A 48 12.80 1.93 -0.95
C GLY A 48 11.50 1.15 -0.71
N THR A 49 10.79 0.81 -1.79
CA THR A 49 9.45 0.21 -1.73
C THR A 49 9.37 -1.10 -0.92
N PRO A 50 10.22 -2.13 -1.16
CA PRO A 50 10.10 -3.36 -0.39
C PRO A 50 10.34 -3.17 1.13
N PRO A 51 11.43 -2.49 1.57
CA PRO A 51 11.59 -2.14 2.98
C PRO A 51 10.43 -1.33 3.58
N ALA A 52 9.86 -0.38 2.84
CA ALA A 52 8.74 0.44 3.28
C ALA A 52 7.45 -0.38 3.47
N VAL A 53 7.11 -1.25 2.52
CA VAL A 53 5.94 -2.14 2.60
C VAL A 53 6.08 -3.13 3.75
N ARG A 54 7.28 -3.71 3.95
CA ARG A 54 7.57 -4.53 5.14
C ARG A 54 7.33 -3.77 6.43
N LEU A 55 7.86 -2.54 6.54
CA LEU A 55 7.68 -1.74 7.74
C LEU A 55 6.20 -1.49 8.00
N MET A 56 5.41 -1.17 6.97
CA MET A 56 3.98 -1.01 7.15
C MET A 56 3.24 -2.28 7.55
N ALA A 57 3.62 -3.46 7.05
CA ALA A 57 3.06 -4.72 7.51
C ALA A 57 3.28 -4.93 9.02
N ILE A 58 4.47 -4.63 9.51
CA ILE A 58 4.81 -4.73 10.95
C ILE A 58 4.01 -3.70 11.76
N VAL A 59 3.99 -2.43 11.33
CA VAL A 59 3.25 -1.36 12.02
C VAL A 59 1.76 -1.69 12.10
N GLN A 60 1.11 -2.04 10.98
CA GLN A 60 -0.33 -2.29 10.98
C GLN A 60 -0.70 -3.56 11.74
N THR A 61 0.16 -4.59 11.73
CA THR A 61 -0.06 -5.78 12.58
C THR A 61 0.00 -5.42 14.06
N ALA A 62 0.98 -4.61 14.49
CA ALA A 62 1.07 -4.14 15.87
C ALA A 62 -0.15 -3.29 16.28
N VAL A 63 -0.65 -2.46 15.37
CA VAL A 63 -1.88 -1.67 15.56
C VAL A 63 -3.10 -2.59 15.70
N GLN A 64 -3.24 -3.60 14.84
CA GLN A 64 -4.33 -4.58 14.95
C GLN A 64 -4.32 -5.30 16.30
N ASP A 65 -3.16 -5.78 16.73
CA ASP A 65 -3.02 -6.46 18.02
C ASP A 65 -3.33 -5.51 19.18
N ALA A 66 -2.87 -4.25 19.11
CA ALA A 66 -3.14 -3.23 20.12
C ALA A 66 -4.63 -2.90 20.25
N VAL A 67 -5.31 -2.67 19.12
CA VAL A 67 -6.75 -2.40 19.07
C VAL A 67 -7.54 -3.60 19.58
N GLY A 68 -7.23 -4.80 19.09
CA GLY A 68 -7.90 -6.04 19.50
C GLY A 68 -7.79 -6.29 21.00
N GLU A 69 -6.61 -6.09 21.59
CA GLU A 69 -6.41 -6.24 23.04
C GLU A 69 -7.13 -5.15 23.84
N ALA A 70 -7.03 -3.87 23.45
CA ALA A 70 -7.70 -2.77 24.14
C ALA A 70 -9.23 -2.90 24.13
N VAL A 71 -9.81 -3.26 22.99
CA VAL A 71 -11.25 -3.52 22.85
C VAL A 71 -11.67 -4.73 23.68
N ARG A 72 -10.90 -5.82 23.66
CA ARG A 72 -11.20 -7.01 24.49
C ARG A 72 -11.21 -6.68 25.98
N VAL A 73 -10.20 -5.97 26.47
CA VAL A 73 -10.13 -5.54 27.90
C VAL A 73 -11.33 -4.66 28.25
N SER A 74 -11.74 -3.77 27.34
CA SER A 74 -12.91 -2.93 27.53
C SER A 74 -14.22 -3.72 27.58
N ALA A 75 -14.33 -4.79 26.77
CA ALA A 75 -15.52 -5.64 26.71
C ALA A 75 -15.66 -6.61 27.89
N THR A 76 -14.55 -7.22 28.35
CA THR A 76 -14.57 -8.19 29.46
C THR A 76 -14.50 -7.54 30.85
N GLY A 77 -14.28 -6.22 30.90
CA GLY A 77 -13.84 -5.52 32.09
C GLY A 77 -12.34 -5.74 32.34
N ALA A 78 -11.67 -4.71 32.87
CA ALA A 78 -10.36 -4.86 33.46
C ALA A 78 -10.47 -5.60 34.80
N LYS A 79 -9.35 -6.12 35.35
CA LYS A 79 -9.40 -6.69 36.71
C LYS A 79 -9.86 -5.61 37.69
N ALA A 80 -10.50 -6.00 38.80
CA ALA A 80 -10.99 -5.04 39.78
C ALA A 80 -9.88 -4.06 40.22
N GLY A 81 -10.08 -2.76 39.94
CA GLY A 81 -9.12 -1.70 40.23
C GLY A 81 -8.17 -1.30 39.08
N GLU A 82 -8.21 -1.98 37.93
CA GLU A 82 -7.46 -1.60 36.73
C GLU A 82 -8.28 -0.62 35.84
N PRO A 83 -7.66 0.42 35.27
CA PRO A 83 -8.35 1.34 34.36
C PRO A 83 -8.61 0.72 32.99
N LEU A 84 -9.71 1.12 32.35
CA LEU A 84 -9.99 0.72 30.96
C LEU A 84 -9.02 1.42 30.00
N PRO A 85 -8.43 0.72 29.02
CA PRO A 85 -7.44 1.30 28.14
C PRO A 85 -8.06 2.23 27.09
N ALA A 86 -7.44 3.38 26.86
CA ALA A 86 -7.75 4.23 25.72
C ALA A 86 -7.16 3.59 24.43
N VAL A 87 -8.04 3.22 23.49
CA VAL A 87 -7.64 2.63 22.19
C VAL A 87 -6.67 3.55 21.44
N ASP A 88 -6.92 4.85 21.46
CA ASP A 88 -6.08 5.86 20.79
C ASP A 88 -4.64 5.87 21.31
N ALA A 89 -4.47 5.72 22.63
CA ALA A 89 -3.16 5.62 23.25
C ALA A 89 -2.46 4.32 22.85
N ALA A 90 -3.19 3.21 22.75
CA ALA A 90 -2.64 1.92 22.31
C ALA A 90 -2.16 1.97 20.85
N VAL A 91 -2.94 2.57 19.95
CA VAL A 91 -2.55 2.77 18.54
C VAL A 91 -1.33 3.69 18.43
N ALA A 92 -1.32 4.81 19.17
CA ALA A 92 -0.20 5.75 19.18
C ALA A 92 1.10 5.08 19.68
N ALA A 93 1.02 4.33 20.78
CA ALA A 93 2.17 3.64 21.35
C ALA A 93 2.69 2.53 20.44
N ALA A 94 1.80 1.75 19.81
CA ALA A 94 2.21 0.71 18.87
C ALA A 94 2.97 1.29 17.65
N ASN A 95 2.46 2.38 17.06
CA ASN A 95 3.15 3.08 15.98
C ASN A 95 4.50 3.62 16.43
N ARG A 96 4.55 4.32 17.57
CA ARG A 96 5.80 4.88 18.11
C ARG A 96 6.88 3.82 18.27
N VAL A 97 6.56 2.69 18.92
CA VAL A 97 7.56 1.64 19.19
C VAL A 97 8.12 1.04 17.90
N VAL A 98 7.25 0.69 16.94
CA VAL A 98 7.71 0.10 15.67
C VAL A 98 8.50 1.10 14.83
N LEU A 99 7.96 2.31 14.64
CA LEU A 99 8.60 3.34 13.81
C LEU A 99 9.93 3.81 14.43
N SER A 100 9.99 4.05 15.74
CA SER A 100 11.23 4.46 16.41
C SER A 100 12.32 3.39 16.30
N ARG A 101 11.95 2.10 16.32
CA ARG A 101 12.93 1.01 16.16
C ARG A 101 13.50 0.95 14.74
N ALA A 102 12.67 1.19 13.74
CA ALA A 102 13.02 1.08 12.33
C ALA A 102 13.67 2.34 11.75
N LEU A 103 13.28 3.52 12.25
CA LEU A 103 13.59 4.83 11.66
C LEU A 103 14.23 5.78 12.69
N PRO A 104 15.47 5.50 13.13
CA PRO A 104 16.13 6.30 14.16
C PRO A 104 16.42 7.75 13.74
N ALA A 105 16.45 8.06 12.43
CA ALA A 105 16.60 9.43 11.95
C ALA A 105 15.31 10.25 12.03
N GLN A 106 14.15 9.59 12.18
CA GLN A 106 12.82 10.22 12.21
C GLN A 106 12.27 10.38 13.64
N GLN A 107 13.08 10.14 14.68
CA GLN A 107 12.63 10.13 16.09
C GLN A 107 11.88 11.40 16.50
N ASN A 108 12.31 12.57 16.05
CA ASN A 108 11.65 13.83 16.38
C ASN A 108 10.22 13.90 15.81
N SER A 109 10.05 13.50 14.54
CA SER A 109 8.75 13.45 13.87
C SER A 109 7.81 12.44 14.54
N ILE A 110 8.33 11.24 14.84
CA ILE A 110 7.60 10.17 15.54
C ILE A 110 7.17 10.62 16.94
N GLN A 111 8.09 11.19 17.73
CA GLN A 111 7.82 11.61 19.10
C GLN A 111 6.83 12.78 19.16
N SER A 112 6.93 13.73 18.22
CA SER A 112 5.98 14.84 18.09
C SER A 112 4.56 14.34 17.80
N ALA A 113 4.40 13.44 16.82
CA ALA A 113 3.12 12.84 16.50
C ALA A 113 2.53 12.05 17.69
N TYR A 114 3.38 11.30 18.40
CA TYR A 114 2.99 10.55 19.59
C TYR A 114 2.49 11.45 20.72
N GLN A 115 3.23 12.50 21.05
CA GLN A 115 2.85 13.46 22.09
C GLN A 115 1.55 14.18 21.77
N ALA A 116 1.37 14.58 20.51
CA ALA A 116 0.13 15.19 20.05
C ALA A 116 -1.08 14.27 20.22
N ALA A 117 -0.94 12.98 19.89
CA ALA A 117 -2.01 11.99 20.09
C ALA A 117 -2.36 11.79 21.58
N LEU A 118 -1.34 11.69 22.44
CA LEU A 118 -1.54 11.50 23.89
C LEU A 118 -2.14 12.72 24.60
N ALA A 119 -1.85 13.93 24.12
CA ALA A 119 -2.39 15.16 24.68
C ALA A 119 -3.92 15.28 24.49
N ALA A 120 -4.48 14.60 23.49
CA ALA A 120 -5.92 14.56 23.25
C ALA A 120 -6.68 13.64 24.23
N ILE A 121 -5.98 12.87 25.08
CA ILE A 121 -6.57 11.90 26.00
C ILE A 121 -6.45 12.43 27.43
N PRO A 122 -7.53 13.00 28.00
CA PRO A 122 -7.49 13.65 29.32
C PRO A 122 -7.42 12.67 30.49
N ASP A 123 -8.00 11.48 30.35
CA ASP A 123 -7.92 10.43 31.37
C ASP A 123 -6.54 9.79 31.37
N VAL A 124 -5.74 10.15 32.38
CA VAL A 124 -4.37 9.67 32.54
C VAL A 124 -4.33 8.15 32.74
N ALA A 125 -5.25 7.59 33.53
CA ALA A 125 -5.23 6.17 33.84
C ALA A 125 -5.57 5.33 32.60
N ALA A 126 -6.58 5.76 31.84
CA ALA A 126 -6.93 5.13 30.57
C ALA A 126 -5.80 5.26 29.53
N ARG A 127 -5.16 6.43 29.48
CA ARG A 127 -4.01 6.69 28.61
C ARG A 127 -2.84 5.75 28.91
N GLU A 128 -2.41 5.65 30.16
CA GLU A 128 -1.29 4.77 30.56
C GLU A 128 -1.60 3.29 30.30
N ALA A 129 -2.83 2.83 30.55
CA ALA A 129 -3.24 1.47 30.22
C ALA A 129 -3.21 1.20 28.70
N GLY A 130 -3.65 2.15 27.89
CA GLY A 130 -3.54 2.07 26.43
C GLY A 130 -2.08 2.00 25.96
N ILE A 131 -1.21 2.88 26.49
CA ILE A 131 0.23 2.86 26.19
C ILE A 131 0.83 1.49 26.49
N ALA A 132 0.58 0.94 27.68
CA ALA A 132 1.11 -0.36 28.08
C ALA A 132 0.67 -1.52 27.17
N ILE A 133 -0.55 -1.46 26.62
CA ILE A 133 -1.01 -2.42 25.61
C ILE A 133 -0.23 -2.23 24.31
N GLY A 134 -0.19 -1.00 23.77
CA GLY A 134 0.45 -0.71 22.49
C GLY A 134 1.95 -1.04 22.47
N GLU A 135 2.66 -0.77 23.58
CA GLU A 135 4.07 -1.11 23.69
C GLU A 135 4.32 -2.62 23.72
N ARG A 136 3.50 -3.38 24.48
CA ARG A 136 3.62 -4.85 24.53
C ARG A 136 3.33 -5.49 23.18
N THR A 137 2.24 -5.11 22.51
CA THR A 137 1.86 -5.71 21.23
C THR A 137 2.88 -5.39 20.14
N ALA A 138 3.36 -4.14 20.08
CA ALA A 138 4.44 -3.77 19.16
C ALA A 138 5.74 -4.54 19.43
N ALA A 139 6.14 -4.69 20.69
CA ALA A 139 7.30 -5.49 21.06
C ALA A 139 7.16 -6.96 20.64
N ALA A 140 5.97 -7.55 20.81
CA ALA A 140 5.68 -8.93 20.40
C ALA A 140 5.78 -9.10 18.88
N VAL A 141 5.19 -8.19 18.09
CA VAL A 141 5.28 -8.24 16.62
C VAL A 141 6.72 -8.04 16.14
N LEU A 142 7.46 -7.08 16.71
CA LEU A 142 8.87 -6.88 16.39
C LEU A 142 9.71 -8.13 16.68
N ALA A 143 9.48 -8.80 17.82
CA ALA A 143 10.16 -10.03 18.17
C ALA A 143 9.82 -11.16 17.18
N ALA A 144 8.54 -11.33 16.83
CA ALA A 144 8.10 -12.32 15.85
C ALA A 144 8.69 -12.08 14.45
N ARG A 145 9.06 -10.84 14.12
CA ARG A 145 9.62 -10.41 12.83
C ARG A 145 11.12 -10.12 12.85
N ALA A 146 11.80 -10.37 13.98
CA ALA A 146 13.23 -10.07 14.13
C ALA A 146 14.11 -10.94 13.22
N ALA A 147 13.75 -12.21 13.06
CA ALA A 147 14.48 -13.19 12.23
C ALA A 147 13.73 -13.51 10.93
N ASP A 148 13.09 -12.50 10.32
CA ASP A 148 12.28 -12.70 9.12
C ASP A 148 13.05 -12.70 7.80
N GLY A 149 14.38 -12.71 7.84
CA GLY A 149 15.25 -12.75 6.65
C GLY A 149 15.51 -11.41 5.97
N ALA A 150 14.94 -10.29 6.45
CA ALA A 150 15.12 -8.99 5.77
C ALA A 150 16.56 -8.47 5.74
N THR A 151 17.39 -8.90 6.69
CA THR A 151 18.83 -8.55 6.79
C THR A 151 19.74 -9.69 6.30
N ALA A 152 19.19 -10.66 5.55
CA ALA A 152 20.00 -11.70 4.95
C ALA A 152 21.09 -11.10 4.06
N GLN A 153 22.24 -11.80 3.97
CA GLN A 153 23.34 -11.36 3.13
C GLN A 153 22.93 -11.45 1.65
N GLU A 154 23.30 -10.40 0.91
CA GLU A 154 23.19 -10.34 -0.54
C GLU A 154 24.14 -11.39 -1.19
N SER A 155 23.67 -12.15 -2.19
CA SER A 155 24.45 -13.17 -2.91
C SER A 155 24.31 -13.15 -4.45
N TYR A 156 23.67 -12.12 -5.02
CA TYR A 156 23.39 -11.96 -6.44
C TYR A 156 24.68 -11.76 -7.22
N ARG A 157 24.77 -12.49 -8.34
CA ARG A 157 25.90 -12.41 -9.27
C ARG A 157 25.37 -11.91 -10.61
N PRO A 158 25.73 -10.69 -11.04
CA PRO A 158 25.38 -10.20 -12.35
C PRO A 158 25.87 -11.15 -13.45
N GLN A 159 25.00 -11.43 -14.42
CA GLN A 159 25.30 -12.16 -15.64
C GLN A 159 24.83 -11.33 -16.83
N THR A 160 25.36 -11.58 -18.03
CA THR A 160 24.93 -10.88 -19.24
C THR A 160 24.84 -11.84 -20.42
N ALA A 161 23.68 -11.82 -21.07
CA ALA A 161 23.34 -12.49 -22.32
C ALA A 161 22.05 -11.82 -22.85
N ALA A 162 21.68 -12.06 -24.11
CA ALA A 162 20.37 -11.66 -24.61
C ALA A 162 19.26 -12.26 -23.73
N GLY A 163 18.24 -11.46 -23.39
CA GLY A 163 17.17 -11.86 -22.46
C GLY A 163 17.51 -11.73 -20.97
N VAL A 164 18.77 -11.53 -20.58
CA VAL A 164 19.20 -11.49 -19.16
C VAL A 164 19.36 -10.05 -18.66
N TYR A 165 18.89 -9.79 -17.45
CA TYR A 165 18.97 -8.49 -16.79
C TYR A 165 20.41 -8.01 -16.62
N VAL A 166 20.68 -6.83 -17.17
CA VAL A 166 21.97 -6.13 -17.05
C VAL A 166 21.83 -5.01 -16.01
N PRO A 167 22.34 -5.19 -14.78
CA PRO A 167 22.30 -4.15 -13.76
C PRO A 167 23.26 -3.01 -14.10
N THR A 168 22.78 -1.76 -13.99
CA THR A 168 23.60 -0.54 -14.10
C THR A 168 23.92 0.08 -12.74
N VAL A 169 23.26 -0.39 -11.69
CA VAL A 169 23.42 -0.02 -10.29
C VAL A 169 23.27 -1.27 -9.40
N LEU A 170 23.52 -1.15 -8.10
CA LEU A 170 23.29 -2.25 -7.16
C LEU A 170 21.83 -2.73 -7.23
N PRO A 171 21.58 -4.04 -7.48
CA PRO A 171 20.23 -4.57 -7.54
C PRO A 171 19.47 -4.39 -6.22
N ALA A 172 18.21 -4.01 -6.32
CA ALA A 172 17.35 -3.75 -5.19
C ALA A 172 16.87 -5.06 -4.57
N VAL A 173 17.28 -5.30 -3.32
CA VAL A 173 16.83 -6.42 -2.46
C VAL A 173 16.81 -7.82 -3.12
N PRO A 174 17.87 -8.26 -3.81
CA PRO A 174 17.95 -9.64 -4.34
C PRO A 174 17.71 -10.75 -3.31
N GLN A 175 18.01 -10.49 -2.04
CA GLN A 175 17.74 -11.39 -0.93
C GLN A 175 16.26 -11.41 -0.49
N TRP A 176 15.38 -10.56 -1.02
CA TRP A 176 14.03 -10.37 -0.46
C TRP A 176 13.18 -11.65 -0.43
N ALA A 177 13.43 -12.54 -1.39
CA ALA A 177 12.78 -13.83 -1.49
C ALA A 177 13.10 -14.78 -0.33
N VAL A 178 14.14 -14.56 0.47
CA VAL A 178 14.45 -15.44 1.62
C VAL A 178 13.61 -15.10 2.86
N ARG A 179 12.76 -14.07 2.77
CA ARG A 179 12.00 -13.59 3.91
C ARG A 179 10.88 -14.54 4.29
N LYS A 180 10.62 -14.63 5.59
CA LYS A 180 9.46 -15.36 6.14
C LYS A 180 8.16 -14.62 5.74
N PRO A 181 7.25 -15.22 4.97
CA PRO A 181 5.99 -14.57 4.60
C PRO A 181 4.97 -14.50 5.77
N TRP A 182 3.80 -13.93 5.50
CA TRP A 182 2.70 -13.72 6.46
C TRP A 182 1.51 -14.67 6.23
N LEU A 183 1.01 -14.70 5.00
CA LEU A 183 -0.19 -15.41 4.55
C LEU A 183 0.16 -16.63 3.69
N ILE A 184 1.28 -16.57 2.97
CA ILE A 184 1.79 -17.68 2.14
C ILE A 184 2.80 -18.54 2.91
N ASP A 185 2.96 -19.78 2.48
CA ASP A 185 3.85 -20.79 3.06
C ASP A 185 5.26 -20.79 2.45
N SER A 186 5.41 -20.27 1.23
CA SER A 186 6.69 -20.15 0.54
C SER A 186 6.72 -18.93 -0.39
N PRO A 187 7.85 -18.20 -0.48
CA PRO A 187 8.09 -17.17 -1.50
C PRO A 187 7.81 -17.63 -2.93
N ALA A 188 8.07 -18.90 -3.22
CA ALA A 188 7.89 -19.47 -4.55
C ALA A 188 6.46 -19.98 -4.82
N ARG A 189 5.54 -19.91 -3.84
CA ARG A 189 4.18 -20.48 -3.93
C ARG A 189 3.44 -20.03 -5.20
N PHE A 190 3.60 -18.76 -5.55
CA PHE A 190 2.95 -18.12 -6.70
C PHE A 190 3.93 -17.76 -7.82
N ARG A 191 5.13 -18.35 -7.85
CA ARG A 191 6.06 -18.13 -8.96
C ARG A 191 5.38 -18.57 -10.27
N PRO A 192 5.25 -17.68 -11.26
CA PRO A 192 4.54 -17.98 -12.49
C PRO A 192 5.36 -18.89 -13.40
N ALA A 193 4.84 -19.22 -14.58
CA ALA A 193 5.65 -19.80 -15.65
C ALA A 193 6.77 -18.81 -16.10
N PRO A 194 7.83 -19.30 -16.79
CA PRO A 194 8.88 -18.44 -17.35
C PRO A 194 8.33 -17.32 -18.26
N PRO A 195 9.07 -16.20 -18.41
CA PRO A 195 8.70 -15.16 -19.37
C PRO A 195 8.68 -15.72 -20.80
N PRO A 196 8.02 -15.02 -21.75
CA PRO A 196 8.01 -15.41 -23.15
C PRO A 196 9.44 -15.60 -23.68
N ALA A 197 9.67 -16.65 -24.47
CA ALA A 197 10.94 -16.84 -25.14
C ALA A 197 11.21 -15.65 -26.06
N THR A 198 12.44 -15.15 -26.08
CA THR A 198 12.82 -13.97 -26.90
C THR A 198 12.71 -14.23 -28.40
N SER A 199 12.61 -15.49 -28.83
CA SER A 199 12.36 -15.88 -30.22
C SER A 199 10.88 -16.05 -30.57
N SER A 200 9.94 -15.66 -29.69
CA SER A 200 8.50 -15.87 -29.90
C SER A 200 7.77 -14.63 -30.42
N ASP A 201 6.67 -14.84 -31.16
CA ASP A 201 5.80 -13.74 -31.60
C ASP A 201 5.21 -12.94 -30.43
N LEU A 202 4.95 -13.60 -29.30
CA LEU A 202 4.48 -12.97 -28.07
C LEU A 202 5.50 -11.95 -27.54
N TRP A 203 6.79 -12.33 -27.52
CA TRP A 203 7.87 -11.42 -27.17
C TRP A 203 7.92 -10.22 -28.11
N ALA A 204 7.89 -10.46 -29.42
CA ALA A 204 7.99 -9.38 -30.41
C ALA A 204 6.81 -8.40 -30.33
N ARG A 205 5.60 -8.89 -30.07
CA ARG A 205 4.41 -8.05 -29.85
C ARG A 205 4.62 -7.11 -28.66
N ASP A 206 4.99 -7.66 -27.50
CA ASP A 206 5.11 -6.91 -26.26
C ASP A 206 6.30 -5.93 -26.29
N PHE A 207 7.42 -6.36 -26.88
CA PHE A 207 8.57 -5.51 -27.16
C PHE A 207 8.16 -4.28 -27.98
N ASN A 208 7.43 -4.49 -29.08
CA ASN A 208 7.04 -3.41 -29.98
C ASN A 208 6.00 -2.47 -29.35
N GLU A 209 5.08 -2.98 -28.52
CA GLU A 209 4.16 -2.16 -27.74
C GLU A 209 4.93 -1.19 -26.82
N VAL A 210 5.88 -1.70 -26.05
CA VAL A 210 6.68 -0.89 -25.12
C VAL A 210 7.62 0.05 -25.87
N LYS A 211 8.25 -0.38 -26.97
CA LYS A 211 9.07 0.50 -27.82
C LYS A 211 8.25 1.69 -28.31
N ALA A 212 7.02 1.45 -28.77
CA ALA A 212 6.12 2.46 -29.31
C ALA A 212 5.56 3.42 -28.24
N LEU A 213 5.11 2.90 -27.09
CA LEU A 213 4.39 3.68 -26.08
C LEU A 213 5.26 4.12 -24.90
N GLY A 214 6.30 3.37 -24.54
CA GLY A 214 7.10 3.58 -23.33
C GLY A 214 8.25 4.57 -23.49
N GLY A 215 8.61 4.91 -24.73
CA GLY A 215 9.75 5.79 -25.02
C GLY A 215 9.57 7.21 -24.45
N ARG A 216 10.65 7.83 -23.97
CA ARG A 216 10.66 9.19 -23.41
C ARG A 216 10.04 10.22 -24.35
N ASN A 217 10.33 10.10 -25.65
CA ASN A 217 9.84 10.95 -26.72
C ASN A 217 8.80 10.24 -27.61
N SER A 218 8.00 9.32 -27.04
CA SER A 218 6.98 8.60 -27.81
C SER A 218 6.02 9.57 -28.52
N ALA A 219 5.85 9.38 -29.83
CA ALA A 219 4.85 10.08 -30.63
C ALA A 219 3.48 9.37 -30.63
N ARG A 220 3.38 8.18 -30.01
CA ARG A 220 2.17 7.35 -29.94
C ARG A 220 1.44 7.51 -28.60
N ARG A 221 2.19 7.70 -27.51
CA ARG A 221 1.64 7.85 -26.16
C ARG A 221 0.93 9.20 -26.03
N SER A 222 -0.32 9.19 -25.56
CA SER A 222 -1.10 10.41 -25.35
C SER A 222 -0.65 11.17 -24.09
N ALA A 223 -1.14 12.40 -23.93
CA ALA A 223 -0.95 13.17 -22.71
C ALA A 223 -1.54 12.45 -21.48
N GLU A 224 -2.76 11.91 -21.57
CA GLU A 224 -3.38 11.16 -20.47
C GLU A 224 -2.55 9.92 -20.10
N GLN A 225 -2.05 9.17 -21.08
CA GLN A 225 -1.19 8.01 -20.82
C GLN A 225 0.13 8.41 -20.12
N THR A 226 0.64 9.61 -20.42
CA THR A 226 1.82 10.16 -19.74
C THR A 226 1.52 10.54 -18.29
N GLU A 227 0.35 11.12 -18.02
CA GLU A 227 -0.08 11.42 -16.64
C GLU A 227 -0.36 10.15 -15.84
N ILE A 228 -0.97 9.13 -16.45
CA ILE A 228 -1.13 7.79 -15.85
C ILE A 228 0.23 7.19 -15.48
N ALA A 229 1.19 7.22 -16.41
CA ALA A 229 2.55 6.72 -16.18
C ALA A 229 3.23 7.41 -14.98
N ARG A 230 3.18 8.75 -14.93
CA ARG A 230 3.77 9.55 -13.84
C ARG A 230 3.04 9.35 -12.52
N PHE A 231 1.71 9.21 -12.55
CA PHE A 231 0.92 8.95 -11.35
C PHE A 231 1.35 7.62 -10.69
N TRP A 232 1.51 6.56 -11.49
CA TRP A 232 1.88 5.23 -11.00
C TRP A 232 3.38 4.96 -10.92
N GLU A 233 4.23 5.98 -11.08
CA GLU A 233 5.66 5.90 -10.75
C GLU A 233 5.87 5.73 -9.23
N PHE A 234 5.03 6.39 -8.43
CA PHE A 234 5.07 6.27 -6.98
C PHE A 234 4.58 4.89 -6.53
N SER A 235 5.35 4.23 -5.67
CA SER A 235 5.11 2.84 -5.26
C SER A 235 5.20 2.58 -3.76
N LEU A 236 5.43 3.60 -2.93
CA LEU A 236 5.46 3.45 -1.48
C LEU A 236 4.06 3.14 -0.92
N PRO A 237 3.95 2.59 0.31
CA PRO A 237 2.68 2.10 0.84
C PRO A 237 1.54 3.13 0.77
N ALA A 238 1.84 4.43 0.89
CA ALA A 238 0.86 5.51 0.88
C ALA A 238 -0.12 5.49 -0.30
N ILE A 239 0.31 5.14 -1.52
CA ILE A 239 -0.59 5.11 -2.68
C ILE A 239 -1.60 3.97 -2.60
N TYR A 240 -1.17 2.81 -2.10
CA TYR A 240 -2.04 1.64 -1.96
C TYR A 240 -2.88 1.72 -0.68
N HIS A 241 -2.32 2.21 0.41
CA HIS A 241 -3.05 2.48 1.66
C HIS A 241 -4.06 3.60 1.52
N GLY A 242 -3.83 4.57 0.61
CA GLY A 242 -4.83 5.55 0.23
C GLY A 242 -6.09 4.91 -0.35
N LEU A 243 -5.98 3.81 -1.10
CA LEU A 243 -7.13 3.07 -1.62
C LEU A 243 -7.97 2.44 -0.50
N LEU A 244 -7.37 2.09 0.63
CA LEU A 244 -8.09 1.49 1.76
C LEU A 244 -9.09 2.47 2.38
N ARG A 245 -8.87 3.80 2.24
CA ARG A 245 -9.81 4.83 2.70
C ARG A 245 -11.19 4.68 2.08
N SER A 246 -11.27 4.22 0.83
CA SER A 246 -12.54 3.93 0.16
C SER A 246 -13.39 2.86 0.87
N VAL A 247 -12.80 2.05 1.74
CA VAL A 247 -13.50 1.09 2.61
C VAL A 247 -13.51 1.57 4.06
N ALA A 248 -12.39 2.12 4.54
CA ALA A 248 -12.22 2.48 5.95
C ALA A 248 -13.14 3.63 6.39
N ASP A 249 -13.50 4.52 5.47
CA ASP A 249 -14.35 5.69 5.73
C ASP A 249 -15.85 5.39 5.47
N VAL A 250 -16.22 4.13 5.18
CA VAL A 250 -17.63 3.73 4.99
C VAL A 250 -18.40 3.90 6.32
N PRO A 251 -19.55 4.59 6.33
CA PRO A 251 -20.33 4.80 7.55
C PRO A 251 -20.68 3.49 8.29
N GLY A 252 -20.50 3.48 9.60
CA GLY A 252 -20.83 2.34 10.46
C GLY A 252 -19.70 1.32 10.64
N ARG A 253 -18.55 1.51 10.00
CA ARG A 253 -17.35 0.70 10.24
C ARG A 253 -16.69 1.09 11.56
N ASP A 254 -16.25 0.10 12.34
CA ASP A 254 -15.58 0.33 13.62
C ASP A 254 -14.04 0.28 13.51
N VAL A 255 -13.38 0.75 14.57
CA VAL A 255 -11.92 0.80 14.66
C VAL A 255 -11.25 -0.57 14.56
N THR A 256 -11.92 -1.64 15.00
CA THR A 256 -11.38 -3.00 14.93
C THR A 256 -11.38 -3.50 13.49
N ALA A 257 -12.45 -3.24 12.75
CA ALA A 257 -12.58 -3.55 11.33
C ALA A 257 -11.55 -2.78 10.49
N ASN A 258 -11.25 -1.53 10.86
CA ASN A 258 -10.20 -0.74 10.22
C ASN A 258 -8.79 -1.22 10.56
N ALA A 259 -8.48 -1.48 11.83
CA ALA A 259 -7.19 -2.03 12.24
C ALA A 259 -6.88 -3.34 11.51
N ARG A 260 -7.90 -4.19 11.37
CA ARG A 260 -7.78 -5.45 10.63
C ARG A 260 -7.61 -5.27 9.13
N LEU A 261 -8.38 -4.37 8.50
CA LEU A 261 -8.26 -4.07 7.07
C LEU A 261 -6.82 -3.69 6.72
N TYR A 262 -6.27 -2.72 7.42
CA TYR A 262 -4.91 -2.26 7.18
C TYR A 262 -3.88 -3.35 7.46
N ALA A 263 -4.00 -4.09 8.56
CA ALA A 263 -3.05 -5.15 8.87
C ALA A 263 -3.02 -6.28 7.83
N VAL A 264 -4.19 -6.83 7.48
CA VAL A 264 -4.27 -7.95 6.52
C VAL A 264 -3.81 -7.53 5.14
N VAL A 265 -4.20 -6.34 4.67
CA VAL A 265 -3.75 -5.86 3.35
C VAL A 265 -2.26 -5.53 3.35
N SER A 266 -1.71 -4.91 4.39
CA SER A 266 -0.26 -4.66 4.47
C SER A 266 0.55 -5.96 4.52
N GLN A 267 0.08 -6.98 5.24
CA GLN A 267 0.68 -8.33 5.24
C GLN A 267 0.67 -8.94 3.83
N ALA A 268 -0.46 -8.85 3.13
CA ALA A 268 -0.60 -9.36 1.77
C ALA A 268 0.30 -8.61 0.77
N MET A 269 0.42 -7.28 0.90
CA MET A 269 1.35 -6.48 0.09
C MET A 269 2.81 -6.88 0.31
N ASP A 270 3.19 -7.18 1.56
CA ASP A 270 4.55 -7.64 1.85
C ASP A 270 4.83 -9.02 1.24
N ASP A 271 3.87 -9.95 1.31
CA ASP A 271 3.93 -11.25 0.65
C ASP A 271 3.98 -11.15 -0.87
N ALA A 272 3.25 -10.19 -1.46
CA ALA A 272 3.33 -9.88 -2.88
C ALA A 272 4.73 -9.45 -3.29
N LEU A 273 5.39 -8.60 -2.49
CA LEU A 273 6.77 -8.21 -2.78
C LEU A 273 7.79 -9.34 -2.56
N ILE A 274 7.57 -10.21 -1.58
CA ILE A 274 8.38 -11.44 -1.42
C ILE A 274 8.24 -12.31 -2.68
N SER A 275 7.01 -12.57 -3.12
CA SER A 275 6.70 -13.43 -4.27
C SER A 275 7.22 -12.87 -5.59
N VAL A 276 7.10 -11.56 -5.81
CA VAL A 276 7.58 -10.96 -7.07
C VAL A 276 9.10 -10.85 -7.12
N MET A 277 9.77 -10.61 -5.98
CA MET A 277 11.22 -10.60 -5.95
C MET A 277 11.80 -12.00 -6.12
N ASP A 278 11.13 -13.02 -5.59
CA ASP A 278 11.43 -14.42 -5.90
C ASP A 278 11.41 -14.68 -7.42
N ALA A 279 10.30 -14.36 -8.09
CA ALA A 279 10.19 -14.56 -9.53
C ALA A 279 11.19 -13.72 -10.34
N LYS A 280 11.40 -12.44 -9.96
CA LYS A 280 12.34 -11.53 -10.62
C LYS A 280 13.77 -12.05 -10.63
N TYR A 281 14.28 -12.43 -9.47
CA TYR A 281 15.65 -12.90 -9.35
C TYR A 281 15.81 -14.36 -9.80
N HIS A 282 14.72 -15.13 -9.83
CA HIS A 282 14.71 -16.47 -10.45
C HIS A 282 14.82 -16.41 -11.98
N TYR A 283 14.03 -15.58 -12.66
CA TYR A 283 14.04 -15.48 -14.13
C TYR A 283 15.09 -14.51 -14.67
N ASN A 284 15.47 -13.52 -13.85
CA ASN A 284 16.49 -12.53 -14.18
C ASN A 284 16.28 -11.87 -15.56
N PHE A 285 15.03 -11.56 -15.92
CA PHE A 285 14.67 -11.10 -17.26
C PHE A 285 15.01 -9.62 -17.49
N TRP A 286 15.49 -9.31 -18.69
CA TRP A 286 15.96 -7.96 -19.05
C TRP A 286 14.86 -6.90 -19.15
N ARG A 287 15.24 -5.66 -18.88
CA ARG A 287 14.36 -4.48 -18.95
C ARG A 287 14.21 -3.96 -20.37
N PRO A 288 13.11 -3.23 -20.70
CA PRO A 288 12.91 -2.67 -22.04
C PRO A 288 14.06 -1.79 -22.53
N ILE A 289 14.69 -1.00 -21.65
CA ILE A 289 15.87 -0.19 -22.00
C ILE A 289 16.99 -1.04 -22.59
N THR A 290 17.24 -2.22 -22.02
CA THR A 290 18.27 -3.13 -22.50
C THR A 290 17.80 -3.84 -23.76
N ALA A 291 16.59 -4.38 -23.75
CA ALA A 291 16.03 -5.14 -24.87
C ALA A 291 15.95 -4.30 -26.15
N VAL A 292 15.33 -3.11 -26.10
CA VAL A 292 15.13 -2.25 -27.29
C VAL A 292 16.45 -1.82 -27.92
N ARG A 293 17.48 -1.61 -27.11
CA ARG A 293 18.83 -1.24 -27.58
C ARG A 293 19.65 -2.44 -28.07
N ASN A 294 19.12 -3.65 -27.95
CA ASN A 294 19.72 -4.94 -28.36
C ASN A 294 18.71 -5.83 -29.11
N GLY A 295 17.69 -5.26 -29.74
CA GLY A 295 16.61 -6.04 -30.37
C GLY A 295 17.10 -6.97 -31.50
N ASP A 296 18.25 -6.66 -32.09
CA ASP A 296 18.89 -7.44 -33.17
C ASP A 296 19.67 -8.69 -32.69
N VAL A 297 19.69 -8.98 -31.39
CA VAL A 297 20.40 -10.13 -30.81
C VAL A 297 19.53 -11.03 -29.94
N ASP A 298 18.21 -10.85 -29.98
CA ASP A 298 17.25 -11.60 -29.15
C ASP A 298 16.71 -12.88 -29.83
N GLY A 299 17.04 -13.09 -31.10
CA GLY A 299 16.65 -14.26 -31.88
C GLY A 299 15.30 -14.11 -32.61
N HIS A 300 14.80 -12.88 -32.80
CA HIS A 300 13.55 -12.61 -33.51
C HIS A 300 13.70 -11.50 -34.56
N ASP A 301 13.21 -11.69 -35.79
CA ASP A 301 13.38 -10.70 -36.88
C ASP A 301 12.46 -9.47 -36.74
N GLY A 302 11.42 -9.58 -35.92
CA GLY A 302 10.43 -8.53 -35.66
C GLY A 302 10.77 -7.52 -34.55
N THR A 303 11.96 -7.57 -33.96
CA THR A 303 12.39 -6.73 -32.81
C THR A 303 13.52 -5.79 -33.20
N GLU A 304 13.20 -4.74 -33.96
CA GLU A 304 14.22 -3.81 -34.46
C GLU A 304 14.93 -3.05 -33.32
N ARG A 305 16.27 -3.06 -33.35
CA ARG A 305 17.12 -2.28 -32.44
C ARG A 305 16.93 -0.78 -32.62
N ASP A 306 16.73 -0.06 -31.51
CA ASP A 306 16.85 1.40 -31.44
C ASP A 306 17.93 1.79 -30.41
N PRO A 307 19.14 2.23 -30.85
CA PRO A 307 20.24 2.57 -29.97
C PRO A 307 20.02 3.85 -29.16
N SER A 308 19.03 4.67 -29.51
CA SER A 308 18.74 5.95 -28.85
C SER A 308 17.59 5.85 -27.86
N TRP A 309 16.83 4.75 -27.89
CA TRP A 309 15.65 4.57 -27.06
C TRP A 309 15.97 4.68 -25.57
N THR A 310 15.12 5.42 -24.87
CA THR A 310 15.09 5.51 -23.41
C THR A 310 13.65 5.49 -22.92
N PRO A 311 13.36 4.88 -21.76
CA PRO A 311 12.03 4.89 -21.16
C PRO A 311 11.66 6.29 -20.64
N LEU A 312 10.35 6.50 -20.45
CA LEU A 312 9.82 7.75 -19.89
C LEU A 312 10.35 8.03 -18.49
N ILE A 313 10.36 7.01 -17.62
CA ILE A 313 10.91 7.09 -16.26
C ILE A 313 12.25 6.36 -16.16
N ASP A 314 12.98 6.60 -15.08
CA ASP A 314 14.20 5.84 -14.81
C ASP A 314 13.86 4.37 -14.51
N THR A 315 14.63 3.46 -15.10
CA THR A 315 14.39 2.03 -14.96
C THR A 315 14.70 1.57 -13.54
N PRO A 316 13.77 0.91 -12.82
CA PRO A 316 14.03 0.44 -11.47
C PRO A 316 15.13 -0.64 -11.43
N ALA A 317 15.95 -0.58 -10.38
CA ALA A 317 17.17 -1.37 -10.18
C ALA A 317 16.94 -2.86 -9.85
N HIS A 318 16.08 -3.56 -10.58
CA HIS A 318 15.82 -4.99 -10.40
C HIS A 318 15.31 -5.61 -11.71
N PRO A 319 15.35 -6.95 -11.85
CA PRO A 319 14.85 -7.63 -13.05
C PRO A 319 13.40 -7.28 -13.40
N GLU A 320 13.07 -7.45 -14.67
CA GLU A 320 11.79 -7.01 -15.23
C GLU A 320 10.63 -7.92 -14.80
N TYR A 321 10.76 -9.23 -14.98
CA TYR A 321 9.61 -10.12 -14.94
C TYR A 321 9.36 -10.75 -13.57
N PRO A 322 8.15 -10.69 -12.99
CA PRO A 322 6.95 -10.02 -13.49
C PRO A 322 6.77 -8.61 -12.87
N CYS A 323 5.73 -7.89 -13.29
CA CYS A 323 5.44 -6.52 -12.87
C CYS A 323 5.09 -6.38 -11.36
N ALA A 324 5.95 -5.67 -10.61
CA ALA A 324 5.78 -5.46 -9.16
C ALA A 324 4.65 -4.48 -8.78
N HIS A 325 4.35 -3.49 -9.64
CA HIS A 325 3.19 -2.62 -9.42
C HIS A 325 1.89 -3.37 -9.61
N CYS A 326 1.84 -4.23 -10.62
CA CYS A 326 0.67 -5.00 -11.01
C CYS A 326 0.29 -6.00 -9.91
N ILE A 327 1.26 -6.73 -9.35
CA ILE A 327 1.00 -7.65 -8.23
C ILE A 327 0.49 -6.92 -6.97
N LEU A 328 1.03 -5.74 -6.64
CA LEU A 328 0.55 -4.93 -5.52
C LEU A 328 -0.88 -4.43 -5.77
N ALA A 329 -1.14 -3.84 -6.94
CA ALA A 329 -2.46 -3.33 -7.30
C ALA A 329 -3.52 -4.43 -7.32
N ALA A 330 -3.20 -5.60 -7.88
CA ALA A 330 -4.11 -6.74 -7.88
C ALA A 330 -4.33 -7.33 -6.48
N THR A 331 -3.30 -7.39 -5.64
CA THR A 331 -3.43 -7.82 -4.24
C THR A 331 -4.39 -6.91 -3.47
N VAL A 332 -4.15 -5.59 -3.52
CA VAL A 332 -5.00 -4.61 -2.82
C VAL A 332 -6.40 -4.56 -3.42
N GLY A 333 -6.52 -4.44 -4.74
CA GLY A 333 -7.81 -4.36 -5.40
C GLY A 333 -8.69 -5.59 -5.17
N THR A 334 -8.10 -6.79 -5.12
CA THR A 334 -8.83 -8.04 -4.85
C THR A 334 -9.23 -8.13 -3.38
N ALA A 335 -8.37 -7.72 -2.44
CA ALA A 335 -8.74 -7.67 -1.02
C ALA A 335 -9.88 -6.68 -0.77
N LEU A 336 -9.83 -5.48 -1.38
CA LEU A 336 -10.87 -4.46 -1.23
C LEU A 336 -12.20 -4.92 -1.86
N LYS A 337 -12.19 -5.64 -2.98
CA LYS A 337 -13.41 -6.21 -3.58
C LYS A 337 -14.24 -7.04 -2.59
N ALA A 338 -13.61 -7.68 -1.60
CA ALA A 338 -14.31 -8.49 -0.60
C ALA A 338 -15.03 -7.66 0.49
N GLU A 339 -14.68 -6.38 0.63
CA GLU A 339 -15.21 -5.46 1.65
C GLU A 339 -16.03 -4.31 1.05
N LEU A 340 -15.84 -4.00 -0.24
CA LEU A 340 -16.53 -2.93 -0.94
C LEU A 340 -18.01 -3.28 -1.15
N GLY A 341 -18.89 -2.37 -0.76
CA GLY A 341 -20.31 -2.41 -1.14
C GLY A 341 -20.51 -2.10 -2.63
N ALA A 342 -21.69 -2.42 -3.14
CA ALA A 342 -22.08 -2.06 -4.51
C ALA A 342 -21.98 -0.53 -4.73
N GLY A 343 -21.35 -0.12 -5.83
CA GLY A 343 -21.20 1.29 -6.22
C GLY A 343 -20.09 2.06 -5.50
N ALA A 344 -19.23 1.40 -4.72
CA ALA A 344 -18.09 2.04 -4.09
C ALA A 344 -17.03 2.50 -5.11
N VAL A 345 -16.51 3.71 -4.91
CA VAL A 345 -15.48 4.31 -5.77
C VAL A 345 -14.12 4.25 -5.08
N LEU A 346 -13.16 3.60 -5.72
CA LEU A 346 -11.77 3.58 -5.27
C LEU A 346 -11.12 4.91 -5.58
N ALA A 347 -10.31 5.45 -4.66
CA ALA A 347 -9.58 6.68 -4.87
C ALA A 347 -8.24 6.68 -4.15
N THR A 348 -7.22 7.27 -4.78
CA THR A 348 -5.93 7.54 -4.13
C THR A 348 -5.24 8.72 -4.80
N SER A 349 -4.24 9.27 -4.12
CA SER A 349 -3.43 10.39 -4.61
C SER A 349 -1.98 9.98 -4.75
N SER A 350 -1.27 10.59 -5.70
CA SER A 350 0.14 10.28 -5.97
C SER A 350 1.05 11.51 -5.86
N PRO A 351 2.11 11.48 -5.04
CA PRO A 351 3.13 12.53 -5.03
C PRO A 351 3.83 12.73 -6.38
N THR A 352 4.12 11.66 -7.14
CA THR A 352 4.74 11.77 -8.48
C THR A 352 3.73 12.27 -9.52
N GLY A 353 2.44 12.08 -9.27
CA GLY A 353 1.33 12.75 -9.98
C GLY A 353 1.07 14.19 -9.50
N LYS A 354 2.02 14.85 -8.82
CA LYS A 354 1.90 16.22 -8.27
C LYS A 354 0.71 16.39 -7.31
N GLY A 355 0.38 15.34 -6.55
CA GLY A 355 -0.74 15.33 -5.63
C GLY A 355 -2.11 15.17 -6.29
N ALA A 356 -2.16 14.85 -7.60
CA ALA A 356 -3.41 14.51 -8.26
C ALA A 356 -4.09 13.33 -7.57
N THR A 357 -5.42 13.34 -7.57
CA THR A 357 -6.26 12.23 -7.11
C THR A 357 -6.88 11.55 -8.32
N ARG A 358 -6.78 10.22 -8.40
CA ARG A 358 -7.46 9.42 -9.42
C ARG A 358 -8.53 8.54 -8.76
N ARG A 359 -9.56 8.19 -9.53
CA ARG A 359 -10.74 7.46 -9.05
C ARG A 359 -11.13 6.36 -10.04
N TRP A 360 -11.60 5.22 -9.53
CA TRP A 360 -12.01 4.07 -10.34
C TRP A 360 -13.35 3.53 -9.85
N GLY A 361 -14.22 3.15 -10.79
CA GLY A 361 -15.52 2.56 -10.51
C GLY A 361 -15.44 1.08 -10.13
N SER A 362 -14.30 0.43 -10.38
CA SER A 362 -14.05 -0.95 -9.97
C SER A 362 -12.57 -1.21 -9.70
N ALA A 363 -12.27 -2.27 -8.94
CA ALA A 363 -10.88 -2.68 -8.77
C ALA A 363 -10.26 -3.20 -10.07
N ASP A 364 -11.06 -3.70 -11.03
CA ASP A 364 -10.53 -4.12 -12.34
C ASP A 364 -10.11 -2.93 -13.21
N GLU A 365 -10.80 -1.79 -13.11
CA GLU A 365 -10.34 -0.54 -13.75
C GLU A 365 -9.03 -0.05 -13.13
N LEU A 366 -8.94 -0.04 -11.80
CA LEU A 366 -7.69 0.28 -11.09
C LEU A 366 -6.53 -0.63 -11.54
N MET A 367 -6.74 -1.94 -11.51
CA MET A 367 -5.72 -2.94 -11.89
C MET A 367 -5.25 -2.77 -13.33
N ARG A 368 -6.19 -2.52 -14.26
CA ARG A 368 -5.88 -2.27 -15.67
C ARG A 368 -5.08 -0.99 -15.85
N GLU A 369 -5.47 0.10 -15.19
CA GLU A 369 -4.73 1.36 -15.28
C GLU A 369 -3.29 1.23 -14.76
N VAL A 370 -3.10 0.52 -13.64
CA VAL A 370 -1.76 0.26 -13.11
C VAL A 370 -0.93 -0.57 -14.09
N ALA A 371 -1.49 -1.63 -14.67
CA ALA A 371 -0.81 -2.45 -15.66
C ALA A 371 -0.40 -1.63 -16.90
N ASP A 372 -1.33 -0.86 -17.44
CA ASP A 372 -1.10 0.01 -18.59
C ASP A 372 -0.05 1.08 -18.31
N ALA A 373 -0.04 1.66 -17.10
CA ALA A 373 0.94 2.65 -16.70
C ALA A 373 2.38 2.15 -16.85
N ARG A 374 2.62 0.85 -16.63
CA ARG A 374 3.95 0.25 -16.71
C ARG A 374 4.43 -0.02 -18.15
N ILE A 375 3.50 0.02 -19.10
CA ILE A 375 3.81 0.06 -20.53
C ILE A 375 4.11 1.51 -20.94
N TYR A 376 3.25 2.43 -20.51
CA TYR A 376 3.36 3.86 -20.81
C TYR A 376 4.64 4.49 -20.25
N ASP A 377 5.12 4.02 -19.11
CA ASP A 377 6.37 4.48 -18.49
C ASP A 377 7.63 3.81 -19.07
N GLY A 378 7.45 2.75 -19.87
CA GLY A 378 8.51 2.06 -20.60
C GLY A 378 9.33 1.06 -19.79
N VAL A 379 8.83 0.53 -18.67
CA VAL A 379 9.64 -0.35 -17.81
C VAL A 379 9.16 -1.80 -17.69
N HIS A 380 7.98 -2.15 -18.22
CA HIS A 380 7.44 -3.50 -18.22
C HIS A 380 6.83 -3.90 -19.57
N TYR A 381 6.75 -5.20 -19.83
CA TYR A 381 6.08 -5.80 -21.00
C TYR A 381 4.63 -6.21 -20.68
N ARG A 382 3.74 -6.28 -21.67
CA ARG A 382 2.32 -6.62 -21.46
C ARG A 382 2.11 -7.93 -20.71
N ASN A 383 2.75 -9.01 -21.16
CA ASN A 383 2.67 -10.32 -20.49
C ASN A 383 3.15 -10.23 -19.02
N SER A 384 4.20 -9.45 -18.75
CA SER A 384 4.71 -9.22 -17.39
C SER A 384 3.67 -8.52 -16.50
N THR A 385 2.89 -7.59 -17.08
CA THR A 385 1.79 -6.92 -16.35
C THR A 385 0.64 -7.86 -16.06
N GLU A 386 0.22 -8.67 -17.05
CA GLU A 386 -0.88 -9.63 -16.92
C GLU A 386 -0.55 -10.72 -15.88
N VAL A 387 0.63 -11.32 -15.98
CA VAL A 387 1.13 -12.30 -15.00
C VAL A 387 1.22 -11.68 -13.61
N GLY A 388 1.72 -10.44 -13.50
CA GLY A 388 1.77 -9.73 -12.24
C GLY A 388 0.39 -9.55 -11.61
N LEU A 389 -0.62 -9.19 -12.42
CA LEU A 389 -2.01 -9.11 -11.95
C LEU A 389 -2.53 -10.46 -11.46
N ASP A 390 -2.27 -11.55 -12.19
CA ASP A 390 -2.71 -12.90 -11.80
C ASP A 390 -2.08 -13.39 -10.50
N MET A 391 -0.79 -13.14 -10.30
CA MET A 391 -0.13 -13.41 -9.01
C MET A 391 -0.79 -12.62 -7.88
N GLY A 392 -1.10 -11.35 -8.12
CA GLY A 392 -1.65 -10.47 -7.09
C GLY A 392 -3.09 -10.85 -6.73
N ARG A 393 -3.90 -11.30 -7.70
CA ARG A 393 -5.25 -11.82 -7.43
C ARG A 393 -5.22 -12.99 -6.45
N GLN A 394 -4.33 -13.96 -6.68
CA GLN A 394 -4.21 -15.13 -5.79
C GLN A 394 -3.81 -14.74 -4.35
N ILE A 395 -2.93 -13.76 -4.18
CA ILE A 395 -2.55 -13.26 -2.84
C ILE A 395 -3.69 -12.45 -2.22
N GLY A 396 -4.36 -11.62 -3.02
CA GLY A 396 -5.52 -10.85 -2.59
C GLY A 396 -6.71 -11.71 -2.17
N GLU A 397 -6.90 -12.89 -2.77
CA GLU A 397 -7.90 -13.87 -2.34
C GLU A 397 -7.60 -14.43 -0.94
N LEU A 398 -6.32 -14.68 -0.61
CA LEU A 398 -5.92 -15.07 0.74
C LEU A 398 -6.20 -13.95 1.75
N ALA A 399 -5.94 -12.69 1.38
CA ALA A 399 -6.26 -11.52 2.18
C ALA A 399 -7.77 -11.38 2.39
N ALA A 400 -8.57 -11.52 1.33
CA ALA A 400 -10.04 -11.50 1.40
C ALA A 400 -10.60 -12.57 2.33
N ALA A 401 -10.11 -13.82 2.21
CA ALA A 401 -10.50 -14.90 3.11
C ALA A 401 -10.16 -14.59 4.58
N ARG A 402 -8.97 -14.03 4.82
CA ARG A 402 -8.53 -13.57 6.15
C ARG A 402 -9.39 -12.45 6.70
N LEU A 403 -9.90 -11.53 5.88
CA LEU A 403 -10.81 -10.46 6.31
C LEU A 403 -12.18 -11.02 6.72
N GLN A 404 -12.73 -11.95 5.94
CA GLN A 404 -14.04 -12.56 6.21
C GLN A 404 -14.07 -13.44 7.48
N GLN A 405 -12.98 -14.13 7.81
CA GLN A 405 -12.94 -15.11 8.91
C GLN A 405 -13.20 -14.58 10.33
N GLY A 406 -13.14 -13.26 10.53
CA GLY A 406 -13.34 -12.63 11.86
C GLY A 406 -14.33 -11.49 11.81
N ALA A 407 -15.12 -11.42 10.73
CA ALA A 407 -16.40 -10.73 10.71
C ALA A 407 -17.53 -11.64 11.25
N ARG A 408 -17.18 -12.84 11.73
CA ARG A 408 -18.08 -13.85 12.29
C ARG A 408 -17.85 -14.03 13.77
#